data_AF-A0A2K4ZPK0-F1
#
_entry.id   AF-A0A2K4ZPK0-F1
#
_cell.length_a   1.000
_cell.length_b   1.000
_cell.length_c   1.000
_cell.angle_alpha   90.00
_cell.angle_beta   90.00
_cell.angle_gamma   90.00
#
_symmetry.space_group_name_H-M   'P 1'
#
loop_
_entity.id
_entity.type
_entity.pdbx_description
1 polymer ?
#
loop_
_entity_poly.entity_id
_entity_poly.type
_entity_poly.pdbx_seq_one_letter_code
_entity_poly.pdbx_strand_id
1 'polypeptide(L)'
;MEQREFEHWQAVTSSSRHMWVEDAVTRMNGRGCLYYSGGESGIYMRITQDGTLQVGNYEGAIPHIGEALFRPGAERKCGGFNEAFQLACELGGRKFLADMFSGSQVPQMAETGGMAQSMQI
;
A
#
# COMPACT_ATOMS: atom_id res chain seq x y z
N MET A 1 -1.72 19.19 1.70
CA MET A 1 -2.73 18.34 1.05
C MET A 1 -3.86 19.24 0.59
N GLU A 2 -4.11 19.29 -0.71
CA GLU A 2 -5.29 19.96 -1.27
C GLU A 2 -6.56 19.14 -0.98
N GLN A 3 -7.73 19.78 -1.05
CA GLN A 3 -9.03 19.11 -0.76
C GLN A 3 -9.24 17.85 -1.62
N ARG A 4 -8.89 17.91 -2.91
CA ARG A 4 -9.03 16.76 -3.82
C ARG A 4 -8.11 15.60 -3.45
N GLU A 5 -6.87 15.90 -3.04
CA GLU A 5 -5.93 14.89 -2.58
C GLU A 5 -6.45 14.22 -1.30
N PHE A 6 -7.01 15.01 -0.37
CA PHE A 6 -7.61 14.49 0.85
C PHE A 6 -8.77 13.54 0.56
N GLU A 7 -9.73 13.95 -0.28
CA GLU A 7 -10.88 13.12 -0.66
C GLU A 7 -10.45 11.83 -1.38
N HIS A 8 -9.44 11.94 -2.24
CA HIS A 8 -8.87 10.79 -2.93
C HIS A 8 -8.27 9.77 -1.95
N TRP A 9 -7.39 10.24 -1.07
CA TRP A 9 -6.75 9.39 -0.07
C TRP A 9 -7.74 8.77 0.91
N GLN A 10 -8.75 9.54 1.30
CA GLN A 10 -9.85 9.03 2.12
C GLN A 10 -10.64 7.93 1.40
N ALA A 11 -10.87 8.04 0.09
CA ALA A 11 -11.53 7.00 -0.70
C ALA A 11 -10.68 5.72 -0.80
N VAL A 12 -9.37 5.85 -1.01
CA VAL A 12 -8.41 4.72 -1.02
C VAL A 12 -8.47 4.00 0.33
N THR A 13 -8.30 4.71 1.44
CA THR A 13 -8.39 4.14 2.80
C THR A 13 -9.74 3.48 3.04
N SER A 14 -10.84 4.15 2.68
CA SER A 14 -12.19 3.60 2.87
C SER A 14 -12.39 2.29 2.09
N SER A 15 -11.87 2.19 0.86
CA SER A 15 -11.95 0.96 0.08
C SER A 15 -11.21 -0.21 0.74
N SER A 16 -10.06 0.06 1.40
CA SER A 16 -9.24 -0.95 2.06
C SER A 16 -9.95 -1.67 3.22
N ARG A 17 -11.09 -1.15 3.70
CA ARG A 17 -11.94 -1.81 4.71
C ARG A 17 -12.41 -3.20 4.27
N HIS A 18 -12.59 -3.41 2.97
CA HIS A 18 -13.17 -4.63 2.42
C HIS A 18 -12.24 -5.39 1.47
N MET A 19 -11.06 -4.85 1.18
CA MET A 19 -10.09 -5.45 0.26
C MET A 19 -8.67 -5.10 0.63
N TRP A 20 -7.72 -5.90 0.14
CA TRP A 20 -6.33 -5.52 0.14
C TRP A 20 -6.08 -4.40 -0.86
N VAL A 21 -5.24 -3.44 -0.45
CA VAL A 21 -4.79 -2.33 -1.28
C VAL A 21 -3.27 -2.30 -1.26
N GLU A 22 -2.63 -2.04 -2.40
CA GLU A 22 -1.20 -1.73 -2.47
C GLU A 22 -1.00 -0.23 -2.30
N ASP A 23 -0.04 0.18 -1.47
CA ASP A 23 0.45 1.56 -1.47
C ASP A 23 1.46 1.78 -2.60
N ALA A 24 1.03 2.46 -3.67
CA ALA A 24 1.88 2.74 -4.83
C ALA A 24 2.99 3.73 -4.51
N VAL A 25 2.83 4.61 -3.51
CA VAL A 25 3.88 5.56 -3.09
C VAL A 25 5.12 4.81 -2.58
N THR A 26 4.94 3.78 -1.74
CA THR A 26 6.03 2.91 -1.28
C THR A 26 6.77 2.25 -2.45
N ARG A 27 6.02 1.74 -3.43
CA ARG A 27 6.59 1.10 -4.63
C ARG A 27 7.34 2.09 -5.51
N MET A 28 6.75 3.26 -5.78
CA MET A 28 7.34 4.31 -6.61
C MET A 28 8.64 4.86 -6.01
N ASN A 29 8.72 4.92 -4.69
CA ASN A 29 9.93 5.36 -3.98
C ASN A 29 11.01 4.28 -3.87
N GLY A 30 10.82 3.11 -4.46
CA GLY A 30 11.80 2.01 -4.41
C GLY A 30 11.99 1.41 -3.01
N ARG A 31 11.05 1.66 -2.09
CA ARG A 31 11.12 1.21 -0.68
C ARG A 31 10.59 -0.21 -0.48
N GLY A 32 10.33 -0.92 -1.57
CA GLY A 32 9.67 -2.22 -1.60
C GLY A 32 8.18 -2.09 -1.87
N CYS A 33 7.37 -2.94 -1.23
CA CYS A 33 5.90 -2.95 -1.38
C CYS A 33 5.22 -2.93 -0.01
N LEU A 34 4.08 -2.25 0.08
CA LEU A 34 3.22 -2.23 1.25
C LEU A 34 1.80 -2.58 0.81
N TYR A 35 1.24 -3.62 1.42
CA TYR A 35 -0.13 -4.05 1.24
C TYR A 35 -0.87 -3.94 2.57
N TYR A 36 -2.12 -3.48 2.55
CA TYR A 36 -2.89 -3.29 3.77
C TYR A 36 -4.38 -3.52 3.55
N SER A 37 -5.09 -3.85 4.63
CA SER A 37 -6.54 -3.99 4.67
C SER A 37 -7.06 -3.68 6.07
N GLY A 38 -8.20 -2.97 6.15
CA GLY A 38 -8.88 -2.64 7.42
C GLY A 38 -9.45 -1.21 7.50
N GLY A 39 -9.15 -0.34 6.53
CA GLY A 39 -9.55 1.06 6.61
C GLY A 39 -8.58 1.85 7.48
N GLU A 40 -9.09 2.56 8.47
CA GLU A 40 -8.29 3.37 9.40
C GLU A 40 -7.33 2.52 10.26
N SER A 41 -7.74 1.32 10.64
CA SER A 41 -6.95 0.39 11.44
C SER A 41 -7.11 -1.02 10.90
N GLY A 42 -6.04 -1.80 10.87
CA GLY A 42 -6.09 -3.08 10.17
C GLY A 42 -4.79 -3.86 10.21
N ILE A 43 -4.62 -4.71 9.20
CA ILE A 43 -3.45 -5.55 9.01
C ILE A 43 -2.65 -5.10 7.80
N TYR A 44 -1.35 -5.34 7.83
CA TYR A 44 -0.47 -5.05 6.71
C TYR A 44 0.53 -6.17 6.43
N MET A 45 1.02 -6.18 5.20
CA MET A 45 2.20 -6.93 4.76
C MET A 45 3.14 -5.95 4.07
N ARG A 46 4.40 -5.90 4.50
CA ARG A 46 5.44 -5.04 3.92
C ARG A 46 6.60 -5.91 3.46
N ILE A 47 6.94 -5.80 2.18
CA ILE A 47 8.15 -6.38 1.62
C ILE A 47 9.16 -5.25 1.49
N THR A 48 10.26 -5.34 2.22
CA THR A 48 11.35 -4.37 2.12
C THR A 48 12.23 -4.67 0.91
N GLN A 49 13.03 -3.69 0.49
CA GLN A 49 13.93 -3.81 -0.67
C GLN A 49 14.93 -4.97 -0.53
N ASP A 50 15.34 -5.29 0.69
CA ASP A 50 16.26 -6.39 0.97
C ASP A 50 15.55 -7.77 1.02
N GLY A 51 14.26 -7.86 0.70
CA GLY A 51 13.52 -9.12 0.65
C GLY A 51 13.05 -9.64 2.01
N THR A 52 12.88 -8.74 3.00
CA THR A 52 12.25 -9.11 4.28
C THR A 52 10.74 -8.91 4.16
N LEU A 53 9.96 -9.93 4.51
CA LEU A 53 8.51 -9.83 4.68
C LEU A 53 8.20 -9.54 6.14
N GLN A 54 7.58 -8.39 6.41
CA GLN A 54 7.03 -8.01 7.70
C GLN A 54 5.50 -8.05 7.62
N VAL A 55 4.86 -8.57 8.67
CA VAL A 55 3.40 -8.53 8.84
C VAL A 55 3.04 -8.01 10.22
N GLY A 56 1.91 -7.33 10.33
CA GLY A 56 1.48 -6.78 11.61
C GLY A 56 0.17 -6.02 11.51
N ASN A 57 -0.09 -5.22 12.53
CA ASN A 57 -1.26 -4.34 12.59
C ASN A 57 -0.86 -2.89 12.38
N TYR A 58 -1.81 -2.05 11.97
CA TYR A 58 -1.65 -0.61 11.93
C TYR A 58 -2.88 0.08 12.51
N GLU A 59 -2.71 1.29 13.01
CA GLU A 59 -3.79 2.14 13.54
C GLU A 59 -3.60 3.59 13.08
N GLY A 60 -4.71 4.31 12.88
CA GLY A 60 -4.68 5.76 12.61
C GLY A 60 -4.35 6.16 11.16
N ALA A 61 -4.73 5.35 10.16
CA ALA A 61 -4.60 5.71 8.75
C ALA A 61 -5.63 6.78 8.34
N ILE A 62 -5.48 8.02 8.84
CA ILE A 62 -6.34 9.16 8.50
C ILE A 62 -5.48 10.29 7.92
N PRO A 63 -5.68 10.73 6.66
CA PRO A 63 -6.64 10.19 5.69
C PRO A 63 -6.11 8.97 4.91
N HIS A 64 -4.80 8.70 4.93
CA HIS A 64 -4.16 7.56 4.26
C HIS A 64 -3.19 6.79 5.16
N ILE A 65 -2.76 5.63 4.65
CA ILE A 65 -1.84 4.69 5.30
C ILE A 65 -0.47 5.27 5.71
N GLY A 66 -0.10 6.43 5.14
CA GLY A 66 1.15 7.13 5.46
C GLY A 66 1.17 7.75 6.86
N GLU A 67 -0.02 8.04 7.42
CA GLU A 67 -0.18 8.57 8.78
C GLU A 67 -0.28 7.46 9.84
N ALA A 68 -0.35 6.20 9.40
CA ALA A 68 -0.61 5.07 10.28
C ALA A 68 0.59 4.73 11.18
N LEU A 69 0.29 4.35 12.41
CA LEU A 69 1.25 3.77 13.35
C LEU A 69 1.31 2.25 13.15
N PHE A 70 2.42 1.77 12.60
CA PHE A 70 2.65 0.34 12.35
C PHE A 70 3.16 -0.37 13.60
N ARG A 71 2.56 -1.53 13.90
CA ARG A 71 2.95 -2.45 14.96
C ARG A 71 3.35 -3.78 14.33
N PRO A 72 4.66 -4.01 14.10
CA PRO A 72 5.16 -5.28 13.57
C PRO A 72 4.79 -6.44 14.49
N GLY A 73 4.25 -7.52 13.92
CA GLY A 73 3.90 -8.74 14.64
C GLY A 73 4.85 -9.89 14.33
N ALA A 74 5.24 -10.06 13.06
CA ALA A 74 6.21 -11.05 12.64
C ALA A 74 7.03 -10.55 11.45
N GLU A 75 8.27 -11.02 11.36
CA GLU A 75 9.21 -10.71 10.29
C GLU A 75 9.91 -11.98 9.83
N ARG A 76 10.14 -12.08 8.52
CA ARG A 76 10.92 -13.15 7.92
C ARG A 76 11.81 -12.59 6.83
N LYS A 77 13.12 -12.81 6.99
CA LYS A 77 14.08 -12.60 5.91
C LYS A 77 13.93 -13.71 4.88
N CYS A 78 13.63 -13.37 3.63
CA CYS A 78 13.61 -14.31 2.52
C CYS A 78 14.89 -14.19 1.68
N GLY A 79 15.09 -15.09 0.71
CA GLY A 79 16.22 -15.05 -0.22
C GLY A 79 16.18 -13.87 -1.21
N GLY A 80 15.09 -13.09 -1.21
CA GLY A 80 14.95 -11.86 -1.98
C GLY A 80 13.50 -11.40 -2.10
N PHE A 81 13.27 -10.35 -2.90
CA PHE A 81 11.95 -9.76 -3.12
C PHE A 81 10.93 -10.78 -3.65
N ASN A 82 11.30 -11.59 -4.66
CA ASN A 82 10.38 -12.55 -5.28
C ASN A 82 9.89 -13.62 -4.29
N GLU A 83 10.79 -14.14 -3.46
CA GLU A 83 10.41 -15.12 -2.42
C GLU A 83 9.55 -14.48 -1.34
N ALA A 84 9.86 -13.24 -0.93
CA ALA A 84 9.01 -12.50 0.00
C ALA A 84 7.61 -12.23 -0.58
N PHE A 85 7.51 -11.94 -1.88
CA PHE A 85 6.24 -11.75 -2.57
C PHE A 85 5.44 -13.05 -2.70
N GLN A 86 6.09 -14.17 -3.00
CA GLN A 86 5.44 -15.48 -2.98
C GLN A 86 4.85 -15.80 -1.60
N LEU A 87 5.61 -15.56 -0.53
CA LEU A 87 5.12 -15.76 0.83
C LEU A 87 3.98 -14.80 1.19
N ALA A 88 4.02 -13.54 0.74
CA ALA A 88 2.91 -12.61 0.92
C ALA A 88 1.63 -13.10 0.22
N CYS A 89 1.75 -13.66 -1.00
CA CYS A 89 0.63 -14.30 -1.70
C CYS A 89 0.05 -15.49 -0.92
N GLU A 90 0.90 -16.32 -0.32
CA GLU A 90 0.47 -17.44 0.52
C GLU A 90 -0.27 -16.97 1.79
N LEU A 91 0.28 -15.97 2.49
CA LEU A 91 -0.30 -15.43 3.72
C LEU A 91 -1.61 -14.67 3.47
N GLY A 92 -1.65 -13.82 2.45
CA GLY A 92 -2.85 -13.08 2.06
C GLY A 92 -3.94 -13.98 1.45
N GLY A 93 -3.54 -15.13 0.93
CA GLY A 93 -4.41 -16.16 0.39
C GLY A 93 -5.24 -15.69 -0.81
N ARG A 94 -6.33 -16.41 -1.07
CA ARG A 94 -7.20 -16.17 -2.24
C ARG A 94 -7.74 -14.75 -2.32
N LYS A 95 -8.05 -14.16 -1.17
CA LYS A 95 -8.59 -12.79 -1.10
C LYS A 95 -7.54 -11.78 -1.57
N PHE A 96 -6.31 -11.87 -1.05
CA PHE A 96 -5.22 -11.01 -1.50
C PHE A 96 -4.98 -11.12 -3.01
N LEU A 97 -4.92 -12.34 -3.54
CA LEU A 97 -4.75 -12.56 -4.97
C LEU A 97 -5.89 -11.94 -5.79
N ALA A 98 -7.14 -12.17 -5.39
CA ALA A 98 -8.29 -11.57 -6.08
C ALA A 98 -8.25 -10.03 -6.04
N ASP A 99 -7.92 -9.45 -4.88
CA ASP A 99 -7.88 -7.99 -4.70
C ASP A 99 -6.72 -7.33 -5.47
N MET A 100 -5.56 -7.99 -5.58
CA MET A 100 -4.40 -7.48 -6.33
C MET A 100 -4.58 -7.59 -7.86
N PHE A 101 -5.29 -8.60 -8.36
CA PHE A 101 -5.36 -8.89 -9.80
C PHE A 101 -6.73 -8.61 -10.46
N SER A 102 -7.75 -8.19 -9.70
CA SER A 102 -9.09 -7.91 -10.24
C SER A 102 -9.26 -6.52 -10.88
N GLY A 103 -8.27 -5.62 -10.76
CA GLY A 103 -8.37 -4.25 -11.26
C GLY A 103 -9.37 -3.35 -10.51
N SER A 104 -9.87 -3.80 -9.35
CA SER A 104 -10.87 -3.08 -8.55
C SER A 104 -10.28 -2.01 -7.63
N GLN A 105 -8.97 -1.77 -7.68
CA GLN A 105 -8.31 -0.79 -6.83
C GLN A 105 -8.63 0.63 -7.27
N VAL A 106 -8.86 1.52 -6.30
CA VAL A 106 -8.93 2.95 -6.56
C VAL A 106 -7.58 3.39 -7.14
N PRO A 107 -7.54 3.97 -8.37
CA PRO A 107 -6.29 4.37 -8.99
C PRO A 107 -5.60 5.43 -8.13
N GLN A 108 -4.42 5.13 -7.59
CA GLN A 108 -3.72 6.11 -6.76
C GLN A 108 -3.30 7.31 -7.62
N MET A 109 -3.60 8.52 -7.16
CA MET A 109 -3.03 9.73 -7.75
C MET A 109 -1.51 9.65 -7.60
N ALA A 110 -0.79 9.54 -8.73
CA ALA A 110 0.62 9.82 -8.72
C ALA A 110 0.79 11.26 -8.23
N GLU A 111 1.67 11.49 -7.25
CA GLU A 111 2.11 12.84 -6.95
C GLU A 111 2.67 13.42 -8.26
N THR A 112 1.89 14.26 -8.94
CA THR A 112 2.42 15.18 -9.93
C THR A 112 3.22 16.22 -9.15
N GLY A 113 4.43 15.84 -8.75
CA GLY A 113 5.47 16.79 -8.43
C GLY A 113 5.57 17.76 -9.61
N GLY A 114 5.46 19.05 -9.30
CA GLY A 114 5.25 20.12 -10.26
C GLY A 114 6.08 20.00 -11.54
N MET A 115 5.39 19.76 -12.64
CA MET A 115 5.88 20.10 -13.98
C MET A 115 4.77 20.89 -14.66
N ALA A 116 4.63 22.15 -14.24
CA ALA A 116 4.16 23.18 -15.15
C ALA A 116 5.21 23.34 -16.25
N GLN A 117 5.20 22.44 -17.24
CA GLN A 117 5.81 22.75 -18.53
C GLN A 117 4.81 23.62 -19.28
N SER A 118 5.07 24.91 -19.23
CA SER A 118 4.60 25.88 -20.21
C SER A 118 4.93 25.38 -21.62
N MET A 119 3.92 24.85 -22.30
CA MET A 119 3.88 24.86 -23.77
C MET A 119 2.90 25.96 -24.17
N GLN A 120 3.46 27.16 -24.36
CA GLN A 120 2.90 28.12 -25.30
C GLN A 120 3.44 27.73 -26.68
N ILE A 121 2.54 27.54 -27.64
CA ILE A 121 2.82 27.61 -29.07
C ILE A 121 2.50 29.04 -29.50
#